data_AF-A0A1G0MYP1-F1
#
_entry.id   AF-A0A1G0MYP1-F1
#
_cell.length_a   1.000
_cell.length_b   1.000
_cell.length_c   1.000
_cell.angle_alpha   90.00
_cell.angle_beta   90.00
_cell.angle_gamma   90.00
#
_symmetry.space_group_name_H-M   'P 1'
#
loop_
_entity.id
_entity.type
_entity.pdbx_description
1 polymer ?
#
loop_
_entity_poly.entity_id
_entity_poly.type
_entity_poly.pdbx_seq_one_letter_code
_entity_poly.pdbx_strand_id
1 'polypeptide(L)' 'MTIGYMYILLIIVGLAGIVWGLPSAHRLKFPFDTIAALVALCGVIVFALGILLTFIPGFFRG' A
#
# COMPACT_ATOMS: atom_id res chain seq x y z
N MET A 1 -9.81 16.07 17.20
CA MET A 1 -10.34 15.79 15.85
C MET A 1 -9.18 15.66 14.84
N THR A 2 -8.33 14.65 14.94
CA THR A 2 -7.13 14.57 14.06
C THR A 2 -6.62 13.15 13.78
N ILE A 3 -7.30 12.08 14.20
CA ILE A 3 -6.82 10.70 14.00
C ILE A 3 -7.14 10.17 12.60
N GLY A 4 -8.29 10.55 12.01
CA GLY A 4 -8.74 10.03 10.72
C GLY A 4 -7.84 10.38 9.53
N TYR A 5 -7.13 11.50 9.56
CA TYR A 5 -6.24 11.94 8.47
C TYR A 5 -4.87 11.26 8.48
N MET A 6 -4.46 10.65 9.60
CA MET A 6 -3.13 10.07 9.74
C MET A 6 -2.95 8.82 8.87
N TYR A 7 -4.05 8.08 8.63
CA TYR A 7 -4.03 6.83 7.86
C TYR A 7 -4.31 7.03 6.37
N ILE A 8 -4.83 8.20 5.97
CA ILE A 8 -5.00 8.58 4.55
C ILE A 8 -3.66 8.59 3.82
N LEU A 9 -2.57 8.96 4.49
CA LEU A 9 -1.22 8.86 3.92
C LEU A 9 -0.82 7.42 3.59
N LEU A 10 -1.18 6.43 4.41
CA LEU A 10 -0.92 5.02 4.10
C LEU A 10 -1.75 4.56 2.89
N ILE A 11 -3.00 5.01 2.78
CA ILE A 11 -3.84 4.73 1.63
C ILE A 11 -3.17 5.29 0.36
N ILE A 12 -2.75 6.56 0.35
CA ILE A 12 -2.14 7.20 -0.83
C ILE A 12 -0.81 6.54 -1.19
N VAL A 13 0.05 6.26 -0.21
CA VAL A 13 1.35 5.59 -0.44
C VAL A 13 1.15 4.17 -0.98
N GLY A 14 0.19 3.42 -0.42
CA GLY A 14 -0.17 2.09 -0.91
C GLY A 14 -0.69 2.12 -2.34
N LEU A 15 -1.57 3.07 -2.65
CA LEU A 15 -2.15 3.25 -4.00
C LEU A 15 -1.06 3.63 -5.02
N ALA A 16 -0.16 4.55 -4.66
CA ALA A 16 0.99 4.92 -5.49
C ALA A 16 1.91 3.71 -5.75
N GLY A 17 2.15 2.88 -4.73
CA GLY A 17 2.93 1.65 -4.84
C GLY A 17 2.28 0.60 -5.76
N ILE A 18 0.97 0.46 -5.74
CA ILE A 18 0.23 -0.46 -6.62
C ILE A 18 0.27 0.05 -8.07
N VAL A 19 -0.05 1.33 -8.27
CA VAL A 19 -0.10 1.97 -9.60
C VAL A 19 1.27 2.00 -10.25
N TRP A 20 2.36 2.12 -9.48
CA TRP A 20 3.73 2.06 -10.00
C TRP A 20 4.26 0.63 -10.13
N GLY A 21 3.94 -0.24 -9.16
CA GLY A 21 4.45 -1.61 -9.05
C GLY A 21 3.91 -2.54 -10.14
N LEU A 22 2.62 -2.45 -10.49
CA LEU A 22 2.02 -3.24 -11.57
C LEU A 22 2.69 -3.01 -12.95
N PRO A 23 2.80 -1.77 -13.45
CA PRO A 23 3.45 -1.52 -14.73
C PRO A 23 4.97 -1.68 -14.67
N SER A 24 5.60 -1.47 -13.51
CA SER A 24 7.04 -1.73 -13.34
C SER A 24 7.35 -3.22 -13.43
N ALA A 25 6.56 -4.09 -12.81
CA ALA A 25 6.72 -5.54 -12.96
C ALA A 25 6.56 -5.93 -14.43
N HIS A 26 5.53 -5.42 -15.11
CA HIS A 26 5.30 -5.79 -16.50
C HIS A 26 6.35 -5.24 -17.50
N ARG A 27 7.13 -4.20 -17.13
CA ARG A 27 8.12 -3.57 -18.03
C ARG A 27 9.58 -3.85 -17.66
N LEU A 28 9.91 -4.25 -16.43
CA LEU A 28 11.30 -4.49 -16.04
C LEU A 28 11.72 -5.94 -16.32
N LYS A 29 12.86 -6.11 -16.98
CA LYS A 29 13.48 -7.43 -17.20
C LYS A 29 14.14 -7.95 -15.93
N PHE A 30 14.23 -9.27 -15.82
CA PHE A 30 14.89 -9.99 -14.73
C PHE A 30 16.25 -9.37 -14.36
N PRO A 31 16.57 -9.12 -13.07
CA PRO A 31 15.87 -9.56 -11.84
C PRO A 31 14.98 -8.50 -11.16
N PHE A 32 14.84 -7.31 -11.75
CA PHE A 32 14.11 -6.20 -11.11
C PHE A 32 12.58 -6.38 -11.12
N ASP A 33 12.08 -7.27 -11.96
CA ASP A 33 10.67 -7.68 -12.03
C ASP A 33 10.16 -8.20 -10.66
N THR A 34 10.98 -9.03 -9.99
CA THR A 34 10.67 -9.57 -8.66
C THR A 34 10.60 -8.47 -7.59
N ILE A 35 11.47 -7.46 -7.68
CA ILE A 35 11.46 -6.32 -6.75
C ILE A 35 10.21 -5.47 -6.97
N ALA A 36 9.84 -5.22 -8.24
CA ALA A 36 8.64 -4.47 -8.58
C ALA A 36 7.37 -5.19 -8.10
N ALA A 37 7.30 -6.51 -8.25
CA ALA A 37 6.22 -7.33 -7.71
C ALA A 37 6.17 -7.27 -6.17
N LEU A 38 7.33 -7.29 -5.49
CA LEU A 38 7.40 -7.16 -4.04
C LEU A 38 6.89 -5.80 -3.54
N VAL A 39 7.26 -4.72 -4.25
CA VAL A 39 6.79 -3.35 -3.96
C VAL A 39 5.29 -3.23 -4.18
N ALA A 40 4.76 -3.83 -5.25
CA ALA A 40 3.32 -3.87 -5.50
C ALA A 40 2.58 -4.59 -4.36
N LEU A 41 3.08 -5.75 -3.94
CA LEU A 41 2.51 -6.52 -2.83
C LEU A 41 2.52 -5.73 -1.51
N CYS A 42 3.64 -5.10 -1.17
CA CYS A 42 3.73 -4.19 -0.03
C CYS A 42 2.73 -3.03 -0.13
N GLY A 43 2.57 -2.45 -1.32
CA GLY A 43 1.57 -1.40 -1.58
C GLY A 43 0.15 -1.87 -1.30
N VAL A 44 -0.22 -3.08 -1.73
CA VAL A 44 -1.52 -3.69 -1.43
C VAL A 44 -1.72 -3.87 0.07
N ILE A 45 -0.73 -4.41 0.79
CA ILE A 45 -0.82 -4.63 2.23
C ILE A 45 -1.01 -3.30 2.97
N VAL A 46 -0.20 -2.29 2.63
CA VAL A 46 -0.26 -0.96 3.24
C VAL A 46 -1.58 -0.25 2.93
N PHE A 47 -2.07 -0.37 1.69
CA PHE A 47 -3.38 0.17 1.29
C PHE A 47 -4.52 -0.48 2.08
N ALA A 48 -4.53 -1.81 2.18
CA ALA A 48 -5.53 -2.56 2.94
C ALA A 48 -5.51 -2.20 4.42
N LEU A 49 -4.32 -2.09 5.03
CA LEU A 49 -4.18 -1.65 6.42
C LEU A 49 -4.63 -0.19 6.62
N GLY A 50 -4.32 0.70 5.68
CA GLY A 50 -4.77 2.09 5.71
C GLY A 50 -6.30 2.21 5.67
N ILE A 51 -6.96 1.45 4.79
CA ILE A 51 -8.43 1.37 4.74
C ILE A 51 -8.96 0.82 6.05
N LEU A 52 -8.44 -0.31 6.52
CA LEU A 52 -8.91 -0.96 7.74
C LEU A 52 -8.81 -0.04 8.96
N LEU A 53 -7.68 0.65 9.13
CA LEU A 53 -7.47 1.58 10.24
C LEU A 53 -8.31 2.86 10.12
N THR A 54 -8.63 3.28 8.88
CA THR A 54 -9.48 4.45 8.64
C THR A 54 -10.95 4.17 8.95
N PHE A 55 -11.46 3.01 8.52
CA PHE A 55 -12.87 2.63 8.71
C PHE A 55 -13.14 1.93 10.04
N ILE A 56 -12.15 1.26 10.62
CA ILE A 56 -12.24 0.55 11.91
C ILE A 56 -11.13 1.06 12.85
N PRO A 57 -11.27 2.27 13.40
CA PRO A 57 -10.30 2.83 14.32
C PRO A 57 -10.24 1.97 15.60
N GLY A 58 -9.10 1.33 15.85
CA GLY A 58 -8.88 0.47 17.02
C GLY A 58 -8.84 -1.04 16.74
N PHE A 59 -8.84 -1.48 15.49
CA PHE A 59 -8.74 -2.91 15.13
C PHE A 59 -7.55 -3.64 15.80
N PHE A 60 -6.38 -3.01 15.90
CA PHE A 60 -5.19 -3.59 16.54
C PHE A 60 -5.11 -3.37 18.06
N ARG A 61 -6.12 -2.73 18.67
CA ARG A 61 -6.17 -2.37 20.09
C ARG A 61 -6.98 -3.37 20.94
N GLY A 62 -7.23 -4.57 20.40
CA GLY A 62 -7.88 -5.68 21.11
C GLY A 62 -7.13 -6.12 22.36
#